data_AF-Q1IKV9-F1
#
_entry.id   AF-Q1IKV9-F1
#
_cell.length_a   1.000
_cell.length_b   1.000
_cell.length_c   1.000
_cell.angle_alpha   90.00
_cell.angle_beta   90.00
_cell.angle_gamma   90.00
#
_symmetry.space_group_name_H-M   'P 1'
#
loop_
_entity.id
_entity.type
_entity.pdbx_description
1 polymer ?
#
loop_
_entity_poly.entity_id
_entity_poly.type
_entity_poly.pdbx_seq_one_letter_code
_entity_poly.pdbx_strand_id
1 'polypeptide(L)'
;MWGFVRTLCVLLFLTCVARADIGLMLAESTNDGLSRITSSGHSSVYLSNVCADSPVHLRLCSPGEQGIVISNYSNFLEDKPFEWNAVPLSVYLYGVENPGDRPLYGSPALRAALQAHYRQTWLRDLCPQGPCTDDQKANWRDTVAATFVRDIYMFVASTTAERDEVFIAKFNALPNVDRYNGFTRNCANFARLVVNTYFPGASQADYINDFGMTSPKAIAKSFTHYAVKHQLNFHVVRITQIPGSYRRSSDARKGTEVMFTSKKWFFPMLFRSNELMIFTASYLLTGRFNPERELRRRPTEEVTSQIIEAKAAKRNAGPQLAGELKSASNAERAQQFGTSEMWERYNEALREISPDAAELDARFGRTAKAFAVTMDANGEPIVGPSGALWMEYRDGSTTRRIGVSASNVNSDGSDSELAYQLLLVRIRSELYSASKNREVLPEFQADWRLLEEADRNLRSKSRVQQVPSVPQVPTEDTGPVQATFPVGGFQLH
;
A
#
# COMPACT_ATOMS: atom_id res chain seq x y z
N MET A 1 -36.62 -28.31 -37.24
CA MET A 1 -35.36 -27.53 -37.41
C MET A 1 -35.49 -26.04 -37.01
N TRP A 2 -36.42 -25.65 -36.13
CA TRP A 2 -36.68 -24.24 -35.77
C TRP A 2 -36.81 -24.05 -34.24
N GLY A 3 -36.00 -24.78 -33.47
CA GLY A 3 -36.06 -24.77 -31.99
C GLY A 3 -34.73 -24.51 -31.28
N PHE A 4 -33.61 -24.56 -32.00
CA PHE A 4 -32.27 -24.51 -31.39
C PHE A 4 -31.58 -23.13 -31.46
N VAL A 5 -32.13 -22.18 -32.20
CA VAL A 5 -31.48 -20.87 -32.44
C VAL A 5 -31.85 -19.82 -31.38
N ARG A 6 -32.90 -20.03 -30.56
CA ARG A 6 -33.32 -19.05 -29.55
C ARG A 6 -32.59 -19.15 -28.20
N THR A 7 -31.98 -20.29 -27.88
CA THR A 7 -31.29 -20.49 -26.59
C THR A 7 -29.84 -20.01 -26.60
N LEU A 8 -29.24 -19.79 -27.77
CA LEU A 8 -27.85 -19.34 -27.89
C LEU A 8 -27.67 -17.81 -27.74
N CYS A 9 -28.75 -17.01 -27.83
CA CYS A 9 -28.66 -15.55 -27.73
C CYS A 9 -28.81 -14.97 -26.32
N VAL A 10 -29.10 -15.79 -25.29
CA VAL A 10 -29.25 -15.30 -23.90
C VAL A 10 -28.00 -15.57 -23.04
N LEU A 11 -27.06 -16.40 -23.51
CA LEU A 11 -25.83 -16.73 -22.78
C LEU A 11 -24.60 -15.89 -23.16
N LEU A 12 -24.74 -14.94 -24.10
CA LEU A 12 -23.64 -14.04 -24.55
C LEU A 12 -23.61 -12.67 -23.84
N PHE A 13 -24.48 -12.43 -22.85
CA PHE A 13 -24.49 -11.20 -22.03
C PHE A 13 -24.19 -11.44 -20.55
N LEU A 14 -23.41 -12.48 -20.23
CA LEU A 14 -22.56 -12.44 -19.03
C LEU A 14 -21.34 -11.58 -19.36
N THR A 15 -21.57 -10.33 -19.77
CA THR A 15 -20.55 -9.30 -19.69
C THR A 15 -20.22 -9.22 -18.21
N CYS A 16 -19.03 -9.71 -17.84
CA CYS A 16 -18.42 -9.39 -16.56
C CYS A 16 -18.50 -7.87 -16.46
N VAL A 17 -19.45 -7.35 -15.67
CA VAL A 17 -19.60 -5.90 -15.51
C VAL A 17 -18.30 -5.48 -14.85
N ALA A 18 -17.41 -4.87 -15.64
CA ALA A 18 -16.12 -4.41 -15.17
C ALA A 18 -16.38 -3.52 -13.96
N ARG A 19 -15.91 -3.97 -12.80
CA ARG A 19 -16.15 -3.28 -11.54
C ARG A 19 -15.33 -2.00 -11.53
N ALA A 20 -16.03 -0.87 -11.59
CA ALA A 20 -15.43 0.45 -11.59
C ALA A 20 -15.62 1.09 -10.20
N ASP A 21 -14.53 1.45 -9.54
CA ASP A 21 -14.51 2.07 -8.22
C ASP A 21 -13.58 3.30 -8.25
N ILE A 22 -13.95 4.35 -7.51
CA ILE A 22 -13.10 5.52 -7.25
C ILE A 22 -12.70 5.52 -5.79
N GLY A 23 -11.41 5.71 -5.53
CA GLY A 23 -10.83 5.84 -4.20
C GLY A 23 -10.23 7.23 -3.98
N LEU A 24 -10.79 8.03 -3.08
CA LEU A 24 -10.09 9.23 -2.62
C LEU A 24 -9.01 8.80 -1.62
N MET A 25 -7.74 8.98 -1.97
CA MET A 25 -6.61 8.65 -1.10
C MET A 25 -6.23 9.85 -0.23
N LEU A 26 -6.06 9.61 1.06
CA LEU A 26 -5.51 10.52 2.05
C LEU A 26 -4.24 9.88 2.61
N ALA A 27 -3.10 10.33 2.09
CA ALA A 27 -1.80 9.94 2.59
C ALA A 27 -1.45 10.78 3.83
N GLU A 28 -0.94 10.13 4.85
CA GLU A 28 -0.51 10.79 6.08
C GLU A 28 0.65 11.77 5.84
N SER A 29 0.82 12.68 6.81
CA SER A 29 1.90 13.64 6.75
C SER A 29 3.24 12.96 6.94
N THR A 30 4.15 13.19 6.00
CA THR A 30 5.57 12.91 6.21
C THR A 30 6.06 13.81 7.34
N ASN A 31 6.95 13.30 8.19
CA ASN A 31 7.50 14.07 9.32
C ASN A 31 8.69 14.95 8.91
N ASP A 32 8.74 15.33 7.63
CA ASP A 32 9.85 16.01 6.96
C ASP A 32 9.41 17.34 6.37
N GLY A 33 10.36 18.26 6.17
CA GLY A 33 10.14 19.54 5.49
C GLY A 33 8.96 20.36 6.04
N LEU A 34 8.14 20.90 5.12
CA LEU A 34 6.94 21.69 5.43
C LEU A 34 5.83 20.84 6.06
N SER A 35 5.74 19.55 5.71
CA SER A 35 4.78 18.60 6.26
C SER A 35 4.94 18.42 7.78
N ARG A 36 6.16 18.52 8.31
CA ARG A 36 6.42 18.55 9.77
C ARG A 36 5.70 19.71 10.49
N ILE A 37 5.41 20.80 9.78
CA ILE A 37 4.83 22.01 10.36
C ILE A 37 3.31 22.03 10.15
N THR A 38 2.85 21.65 8.96
CA THR A 38 1.45 21.78 8.55
C THR A 38 0.63 20.52 8.76
N SER A 39 1.28 19.36 8.94
CA SER A 39 0.67 18.03 9.05
C SER A 39 -0.46 17.77 8.04
N SER A 40 -0.44 18.40 6.86
CA SER A 40 -1.61 18.41 5.96
C SER A 40 -1.85 17.07 5.27
N GLY A 41 -0.82 16.22 5.18
CA GLY A 41 -0.85 15.01 4.36
C GLY A 41 -0.84 15.32 2.86
N HIS A 42 -1.23 14.35 2.05
CA HIS A 42 -1.38 14.48 0.59
C HIS A 42 -2.64 13.78 0.11
N SER A 43 -3.23 14.27 -0.98
CA SER A 43 -4.36 13.60 -1.62
C SER A 43 -4.08 13.20 -3.06
N SER A 44 -4.53 12.00 -3.39
CA SER A 44 -4.53 11.45 -4.74
C SER A 44 -5.87 10.73 -4.98
N VAL A 45 -6.13 10.32 -6.21
CA VAL A 45 -7.35 9.57 -6.54
C VAL A 45 -6.98 8.28 -7.23
N TYR A 46 -7.54 7.18 -6.74
CA TYR A 46 -7.49 5.86 -7.34
C TYR A 46 -8.71 5.62 -8.21
N LEU A 47 -8.50 4.97 -9.36
CA LEU A 47 -9.54 4.59 -10.31
C LEU A 47 -9.28 3.14 -10.73
N SER A 48 -10.18 2.22 -10.38
CA SER A 48 -9.94 0.77 -10.55
C SER A 48 -10.04 0.28 -11.99
N ASN A 49 -10.74 1.03 -12.85
CA ASN A 49 -11.02 0.65 -14.23
C ASN A 49 -10.50 1.69 -15.25
N VAL A 50 -9.69 2.64 -14.77
CA VAL A 50 -8.88 3.55 -15.60
C VAL A 50 -7.42 3.16 -15.47
N CYS A 51 -6.75 2.96 -16.60
CA CYS A 51 -5.35 2.56 -16.69
C CYS A 51 -4.54 3.57 -17.50
N ALA A 52 -3.22 3.54 -17.32
CA ALA A 52 -2.30 4.40 -18.04
C ALA A 52 -1.95 3.75 -19.39
N ASP A 53 -2.11 4.51 -20.47
CA ASP A 53 -1.50 4.21 -21.77
C ASP A 53 -0.07 4.76 -21.82
N SER A 54 0.11 5.95 -21.22
CA SER A 54 1.40 6.50 -20.79
C SER A 54 1.20 7.22 -19.46
N PRO A 55 2.26 7.68 -18.75
CA PRO A 55 2.10 8.45 -17.52
C PRO A 55 1.23 9.70 -17.66
N VAL A 56 1.00 10.20 -18.88
CA VAL A 56 0.22 11.42 -19.15
C VAL A 56 -0.98 11.16 -20.09
N HIS A 57 -1.34 9.90 -20.32
CA HIS A 57 -2.48 9.52 -21.17
C HIS A 57 -3.25 8.34 -20.58
N LEU A 58 -4.57 8.46 -20.52
CA LEU A 58 -5.45 7.49 -19.89
C LEU A 58 -6.16 6.59 -20.91
N ARG A 59 -6.52 5.38 -20.47
CA ARG A 59 -7.38 4.44 -21.19
C ARG A 59 -8.19 3.61 -20.21
N LEU A 60 -9.14 2.82 -20.71
CA LEU A 60 -9.76 1.79 -19.89
C LEU A 60 -8.77 0.67 -19.56
N CYS A 61 -8.97 0.05 -18.41
CA CYS A 61 -8.17 -1.11 -18.01
C CYS A 61 -8.49 -2.35 -18.85
N SER A 62 -7.46 -3.12 -19.14
CA SER A 62 -7.53 -4.49 -19.63
C SER A 62 -7.74 -5.46 -18.48
N PRO A 63 -8.24 -6.68 -18.74
CA PRO A 63 -8.38 -7.70 -17.72
C PRO A 63 -7.06 -7.96 -16.96
N GLY A 64 -7.12 -7.96 -15.62
CA GLY A 64 -5.97 -8.19 -14.74
C GLY A 64 -5.20 -6.93 -14.34
N GLU A 65 -5.48 -5.77 -14.93
CA GLU A 65 -4.88 -4.52 -14.48
C GLU A 65 -5.57 -3.99 -13.21
N GLN A 66 -4.80 -3.33 -12.35
CA GLN A 66 -5.26 -2.87 -11.04
C GLN A 66 -5.74 -1.42 -11.02
N GLY A 67 -5.80 -0.76 -12.17
CA GLY A 67 -6.09 0.66 -12.26
C GLY A 67 -4.91 1.57 -11.90
N ILE A 68 -5.18 2.87 -11.81
CA ILE A 68 -4.17 3.91 -11.59
C ILE A 68 -4.48 4.79 -10.39
N VAL A 69 -3.42 5.40 -9.88
CA VAL A 69 -3.47 6.56 -9.01
C VAL A 69 -3.09 7.78 -9.82
N ILE A 70 -3.96 8.78 -9.82
CA ILE A 70 -3.71 10.10 -10.41
C ILE A 70 -3.53 11.12 -9.28
N SER A 71 -2.49 11.95 -9.40
CA SER A 71 -2.16 12.94 -8.38
C SER A 71 -1.51 14.18 -8.99
N ASN A 72 -1.71 15.31 -8.33
CA ASN A 72 -1.07 16.57 -8.68
C ASN A 72 -0.04 16.94 -7.61
N TYR A 73 1.15 17.33 -8.07
CA TYR A 73 2.25 17.83 -7.26
C TYR A 73 2.68 19.21 -7.77
N SER A 74 3.61 19.86 -7.08
CA SER A 74 4.00 21.24 -7.42
C SER A 74 4.79 21.38 -8.70
N ASN A 75 5.52 20.34 -9.10
CA ASN A 75 6.17 20.19 -10.41
C ASN A 75 6.85 18.81 -10.46
N PHE A 76 6.61 18.02 -11.50
CA PHE A 76 7.30 16.75 -11.70
C PHE A 76 8.76 16.93 -12.16
N LEU A 77 9.16 18.13 -12.61
CA LEU A 77 10.46 18.45 -13.22
C LEU A 77 10.74 17.69 -14.53
N GLU A 78 9.71 17.12 -15.13
CA GLU A 78 9.73 16.47 -16.45
C GLU A 78 9.91 17.48 -17.59
N ASP A 79 10.11 16.95 -18.81
CA ASP A 79 10.34 17.75 -20.03
C ASP A 79 9.21 18.74 -20.34
N LYS A 80 8.00 18.46 -19.86
CA LYS A 80 6.85 19.36 -19.92
C LYS A 80 6.28 19.56 -18.52
N PRO A 81 5.65 20.72 -18.26
CA PRO A 81 5.07 21.03 -16.95
C PRO A 81 3.72 20.32 -16.78
N PHE A 82 3.72 19.00 -16.67
CA PHE A 82 2.48 18.23 -16.50
C PHE A 82 1.83 18.49 -15.14
N GLU A 83 0.50 18.66 -15.11
CA GLU A 83 -0.27 18.83 -13.87
C GLU A 83 -0.40 17.51 -13.11
N TRP A 84 -0.52 16.40 -13.83
CA TRP A 84 -0.73 15.08 -13.24
C TRP A 84 0.00 13.99 -14.01
N ASN A 85 0.37 12.95 -13.26
CA ASN A 85 0.78 11.65 -13.78
C ASN A 85 -0.21 10.57 -13.33
N ALA A 86 -0.47 9.61 -14.21
CA ALA A 86 -1.19 8.38 -13.95
C ALA A 86 -0.20 7.25 -13.70
N VAL A 87 -0.21 6.72 -12.47
CA VAL A 87 0.73 5.68 -12.04
C VAL A 87 -0.04 4.42 -11.67
N PRO A 88 0.34 3.22 -12.15
CA PRO A 88 -0.30 1.98 -11.75
C PRO A 88 -0.38 1.85 -10.21
N LEU A 89 -1.49 1.31 -9.69
CA LEU A 89 -1.73 1.27 -8.24
C LEU A 89 -0.57 0.66 -7.45
N SER A 90 -0.09 -0.52 -7.87
CA SER A 90 1.00 -1.20 -7.17
C SER A 90 2.32 -0.42 -7.26
N VAL A 91 2.59 0.27 -8.37
CA VAL A 91 3.78 1.14 -8.49
C VAL A 91 3.66 2.34 -7.54
N TYR A 92 2.47 2.95 -7.47
CA TYR A 92 2.25 4.07 -6.55
C TYR A 92 2.43 3.66 -5.09
N LEU A 93 1.87 2.51 -4.69
CA LEU A 93 1.96 2.03 -3.32
C LEU A 93 3.36 1.50 -3.00
N TYR A 94 3.86 0.55 -3.79
CA TYR A 94 5.02 -0.30 -3.47
C TYR A 94 6.22 -0.11 -4.40
N GLY A 95 6.08 0.63 -5.49
CA GLY A 95 7.12 0.86 -6.49
C GLY A 95 7.32 -0.27 -7.48
N VAL A 96 6.45 -1.28 -7.47
CA VAL A 96 6.50 -2.48 -8.32
C VAL A 96 5.17 -2.69 -9.04
N GLU A 97 5.21 -3.23 -10.26
CA GLU A 97 4.02 -3.48 -11.08
C GLU A 97 3.18 -4.65 -10.54
N ASN A 98 3.84 -5.73 -10.10
CA ASN A 98 3.19 -6.89 -9.51
C ASN A 98 3.05 -6.71 -7.99
N PRO A 99 1.83 -6.74 -7.41
CA PRO A 99 1.64 -6.64 -5.97
C PRO A 99 2.33 -7.76 -5.16
N GLY A 100 2.57 -8.93 -5.77
CA GLY A 100 3.34 -10.01 -5.15
C GLY A 100 4.80 -9.66 -4.91
N ASP A 101 5.35 -8.72 -5.69
CA ASP A 101 6.73 -8.24 -5.57
C ASP A 101 6.86 -7.14 -4.50
N ARG A 102 5.83 -6.92 -3.67
CA ARG A 102 5.84 -5.87 -2.63
C ARG A 102 7.05 -6.01 -1.69
N PRO A 103 7.77 -4.91 -1.41
CA PRO A 103 8.91 -4.95 -0.49
C PRO A 103 8.49 -5.27 0.94
N LEU A 104 9.29 -6.06 1.66
CA LEU A 104 9.03 -6.46 3.05
C LEU A 104 9.63 -5.51 4.09
N TYR A 105 10.49 -4.60 3.66
CA TYR A 105 10.98 -3.49 4.48
C TYR A 105 11.25 -2.25 3.62
N GLY A 106 11.22 -1.07 4.25
CA GLY A 106 11.42 0.22 3.58
C GLY A 106 12.78 0.83 3.90
N SER A 107 13.60 1.09 2.88
CA SER A 107 14.86 1.83 3.04
C SER A 107 15.10 2.84 1.91
N PRO A 108 15.93 3.88 2.13
CA PRO A 108 16.37 4.79 1.08
C PRO A 108 16.94 4.09 -0.14
N ALA A 109 17.81 3.09 0.04
CA ALA A 109 18.43 2.38 -1.08
C ALA A 109 17.38 1.62 -1.92
N LEU A 110 16.48 0.88 -1.27
CA LEU A 110 15.40 0.16 -1.96
C LEU A 110 14.47 1.12 -2.72
N ARG A 111 14.02 2.20 -2.07
CA ARG A 111 13.12 3.17 -2.70
C ARG A 111 13.79 3.84 -3.91
N ALA A 112 15.07 4.19 -3.81
CA ALA A 112 15.83 4.78 -4.90
C ALA A 112 15.97 3.82 -6.09
N ALA A 113 16.22 2.53 -5.84
CA ALA A 113 16.29 1.50 -6.89
C ALA A 113 14.96 1.35 -7.63
N LEU A 114 13.84 1.29 -6.90
CA LEU A 114 12.49 1.23 -7.48
C LEU A 114 12.15 2.48 -8.30
N GLN A 115 12.49 3.67 -7.80
CA GLN A 115 12.31 4.93 -8.54
C GLN A 115 13.15 4.96 -9.81
N ALA A 116 14.40 4.52 -9.74
CA ALA A 116 15.28 4.45 -10.90
C ALA A 116 14.73 3.48 -11.95
N HIS A 117 14.24 2.31 -11.53
CA HIS A 117 13.58 1.34 -12.41
C HIS A 117 12.35 1.94 -13.07
N TYR A 118 11.42 2.50 -12.29
CA TYR A 118 10.22 3.15 -12.82
C TYR A 118 10.55 4.22 -13.86
N ARG A 119 11.54 5.08 -13.58
CA ARG A 119 11.97 6.10 -14.54
C ARG A 119 12.45 5.50 -15.85
N GLN A 120 13.30 4.47 -15.78
CA GLN A 120 13.88 3.83 -16.97
C GLN A 120 12.83 3.10 -17.81
N THR A 121 11.78 2.57 -17.17
CA THR A 121 10.72 1.80 -17.81
C THR A 121 9.60 2.69 -18.35
N TRP A 122 9.14 3.68 -17.58
CA TRP A 122 7.90 4.42 -17.87
C TRP A 122 8.10 5.92 -18.14
N LEU A 123 9.12 6.54 -17.55
CA LEU A 123 9.36 7.97 -17.72
C LEU A 123 10.50 8.27 -18.68
N ARG A 124 11.05 7.30 -19.41
CA ARG A 124 12.24 7.51 -20.26
C ARG A 124 12.09 8.70 -21.20
N ASP A 125 10.92 8.81 -21.83
CA ASP A 125 10.62 9.85 -22.82
C ASP A 125 10.15 11.17 -22.19
N LEU A 126 9.71 11.14 -20.91
CA LEU A 126 9.24 12.32 -20.17
C LEU A 126 10.32 12.91 -19.25
N CYS A 127 11.33 12.10 -18.92
CA CYS A 127 12.39 12.34 -17.96
C CYS A 127 13.75 11.82 -18.48
N PRO A 128 14.19 12.24 -19.68
CA PRO A 128 15.41 11.73 -20.31
C PRO A 128 16.66 12.15 -19.53
N GLN A 129 16.73 13.41 -19.08
CA GLN A 129 17.89 14.00 -18.40
C GLN A 129 17.55 15.29 -17.63
N GLY A 130 18.51 15.84 -16.89
CA GLY A 130 18.42 17.15 -16.25
C GLY A 130 17.76 17.12 -14.88
N PRO A 131 17.07 18.20 -14.45
CA PRO A 131 16.49 18.27 -13.11
C PRO A 131 15.57 17.09 -12.75
N CYS A 132 14.89 16.50 -13.74
CA CYS A 132 14.07 15.31 -13.55
C CYS A 132 14.87 14.10 -13.01
N THR A 133 16.12 13.93 -13.47
CA THR A 133 17.02 12.84 -13.07
C THR A 133 17.85 13.22 -11.85
N ASP A 134 18.35 14.45 -11.84
CA ASP A 134 19.42 14.90 -10.95
C ASP A 134 18.88 15.45 -9.62
N ASP A 135 17.67 16.02 -9.64
CA ASP A 135 17.04 16.54 -8.42
C ASP A 135 16.30 15.43 -7.68
N GLN A 136 16.74 15.15 -6.46
CA GLN A 136 16.07 14.22 -5.54
C GLN A 136 14.68 14.72 -5.10
N LYS A 137 14.35 15.99 -5.37
CA LYS A 137 13.06 16.63 -5.08
C LYS A 137 12.10 16.64 -6.28
N ALA A 138 12.44 16.02 -7.40
CA ALA A 138 11.52 15.83 -8.51
C ALA A 138 10.28 15.05 -8.03
N ASN A 139 9.09 15.66 -8.11
CA ASN A 139 7.91 15.12 -7.42
C ASN A 139 7.38 13.80 -8.03
N TRP A 140 7.84 13.38 -9.21
CA TRP A 140 7.47 12.06 -9.75
C TRP A 140 8.00 10.95 -8.83
N ARG A 141 9.08 11.21 -8.07
CA ARG A 141 9.62 10.29 -7.07
C ARG A 141 8.63 10.02 -5.93
N ASP A 142 7.74 10.95 -5.63
CA ASP A 142 6.70 10.81 -4.59
C ASP A 142 5.44 10.08 -5.10
N THR A 143 5.37 9.79 -6.39
CA THR A 143 4.35 8.90 -6.97
C THR A 143 4.81 7.45 -7.05
N VAL A 144 6.00 7.11 -6.55
CA VAL A 144 6.55 5.74 -6.58
C VAL A 144 6.89 5.30 -5.16
N ALA A 145 6.39 4.13 -4.77
CA ALA A 145 6.62 3.51 -3.47
C ALA A 145 6.21 4.42 -2.29
N ALA A 146 5.02 5.02 -2.38
CA ALA A 146 4.50 5.97 -1.39
C ALA A 146 4.39 5.38 0.03
N THR A 147 4.18 4.06 0.15
CA THR A 147 4.06 3.38 1.45
C THR A 147 5.40 3.19 2.15
N PHE A 148 6.54 3.53 1.54
CA PHE A 148 7.82 3.53 2.26
C PHE A 148 7.86 4.63 3.33
N VAL A 149 7.14 5.73 3.10
CA VAL A 149 7.27 6.95 3.91
C VAL A 149 5.98 7.35 4.65
N ARG A 150 4.85 6.72 4.34
CA ARG A 150 3.56 7.08 4.96
C ARG A 150 2.46 6.03 4.83
N ASP A 151 1.56 6.03 5.81
CA ASP A 151 0.27 5.34 5.74
C ASP A 151 -0.66 6.08 4.75
N ILE A 152 -1.56 5.34 4.11
CA ILE A 152 -2.53 5.86 3.15
C ILE A 152 -3.91 5.29 3.48
N TYR A 153 -4.88 6.17 3.73
CA TYR A 153 -6.29 5.80 3.79
C TYR A 153 -6.92 5.99 2.42
N MET A 154 -7.71 5.04 1.95
CA MET A 154 -8.46 5.15 0.71
C MET A 154 -9.95 5.04 1.01
N PHE A 155 -10.69 6.09 0.67
CA PHE A 155 -12.14 6.17 0.81
C PHE A 155 -12.74 5.78 -0.53
N VAL A 156 -13.29 4.57 -0.62
CA VAL A 156 -13.71 3.95 -1.88
C VAL A 156 -15.22 4.02 -2.03
N ALA A 157 -15.70 4.33 -3.24
CA ALA A 157 -17.09 4.22 -3.63
C ALA A 157 -17.22 3.67 -5.05
N SER A 158 -18.24 2.85 -5.28
CA SER A 158 -18.48 2.31 -6.62
C SER A 158 -18.97 3.36 -7.62
N THR A 159 -18.50 3.19 -8.86
CA THR A 159 -18.80 3.99 -10.04
C THR A 159 -19.29 3.08 -11.17
N THR A 160 -19.22 3.53 -12.42
CA THR A 160 -19.60 2.74 -13.59
C THR A 160 -18.59 2.96 -14.71
N ALA A 161 -18.45 1.99 -15.61
CA ALA A 161 -17.52 2.07 -16.73
C ALA A 161 -17.79 3.29 -17.63
N GLU A 162 -19.05 3.68 -17.81
CA GLU A 162 -19.42 4.85 -18.61
C GLU A 162 -18.92 6.15 -17.97
N ARG A 163 -18.87 6.23 -16.63
CA ARG A 163 -18.31 7.39 -15.94
C ARG A 163 -16.80 7.46 -16.10
N ASP A 164 -16.12 6.31 -16.12
CA ASP A 164 -14.69 6.24 -16.42
C ASP A 164 -14.38 6.67 -17.84
N GLU A 165 -15.18 6.26 -18.83
CA GLU A 165 -15.03 6.72 -20.23
C GLU A 165 -15.16 8.24 -20.34
N VAL A 166 -16.16 8.83 -19.68
CA VAL A 166 -16.35 10.28 -19.64
C VAL A 166 -15.15 10.98 -18.96
N PHE A 167 -14.63 10.41 -17.88
CA PHE A 167 -13.45 10.92 -17.20
C PHE A 167 -12.21 10.88 -18.10
N ILE A 168 -11.94 9.74 -18.74
CA ILE A 168 -10.82 9.53 -19.67
C ILE A 168 -10.90 10.54 -20.82
N ALA A 169 -12.04 10.62 -21.50
CA ALA A 169 -12.23 11.54 -22.62
C ALA A 169 -11.98 13.00 -22.21
N LYS A 170 -12.47 13.40 -21.03
CA LYS A 170 -12.27 14.73 -20.49
C LYS A 170 -10.80 15.01 -20.19
N PHE A 171 -10.10 14.12 -19.50
CA PHE A 171 -8.72 14.36 -19.05
C PHE A 171 -7.71 14.26 -20.19
N ASN A 172 -7.91 13.36 -21.15
CA ASN A 172 -7.07 13.27 -22.35
C ASN A 172 -7.26 14.45 -23.31
N ALA A 173 -8.42 15.12 -23.29
CA ALA A 173 -8.67 16.32 -24.11
C ALA A 173 -8.08 17.60 -23.49
N LEU A 174 -7.72 17.59 -22.20
CA LEU A 174 -7.09 18.72 -21.53
C LEU A 174 -5.59 18.77 -21.84
N PRO A 175 -4.98 19.96 -21.87
CA PRO A 175 -3.57 20.10 -22.21
C PRO A 175 -2.60 19.54 -21.15
N ASN A 176 -3.11 19.09 -19.98
CA ASN A 176 -2.33 18.62 -18.82
C ASN A 176 -1.15 19.56 -18.50
N VAL A 177 -1.45 20.80 -18.09
CA VAL A 177 -0.43 21.82 -17.78
C VAL A 177 -0.57 22.27 -16.35
N ASP A 178 0.51 22.14 -15.59
CA ASP A 178 0.56 22.48 -14.18
C ASP A 178 0.30 23.96 -13.93
N ARG A 179 -0.51 24.22 -12.92
CA ARG A 179 -0.86 25.55 -12.43
C ARG A 179 -0.85 25.56 -10.90
N TYR A 180 0.04 24.76 -10.31
CA TYR A 180 0.08 24.52 -8.88
C TYR A 180 0.21 25.82 -8.09
N ASN A 181 -0.58 25.91 -7.03
CA ASN A 181 -0.49 26.92 -6.00
C ASN A 181 -0.90 26.26 -4.67
N GLY A 182 0.01 26.22 -3.70
CA GLY A 182 -0.21 25.51 -2.43
C GLY A 182 -1.50 25.90 -1.69
N PHE A 183 -1.98 27.13 -1.86
CA PHE A 183 -3.19 27.64 -1.20
C PHE A 183 -4.47 27.46 -2.02
N THR A 184 -4.40 27.66 -3.34
CA THR A 184 -5.60 27.78 -4.20
C THR A 184 -5.73 26.69 -5.26
N ARG A 185 -4.64 26.00 -5.60
CA ARG A 185 -4.56 24.96 -6.65
C ARG A 185 -3.54 23.90 -6.23
N ASN A 186 -3.88 23.12 -5.22
CA ASN A 186 -3.01 22.08 -4.68
C ASN A 186 -3.57 20.67 -4.95
N CYS A 187 -2.89 19.65 -4.41
CA CYS A 187 -3.30 18.25 -4.55
C CYS A 187 -4.75 17.98 -4.09
N ALA A 188 -5.25 18.69 -3.09
CA ALA A 188 -6.62 18.55 -2.61
C ALA A 188 -7.64 19.24 -3.51
N ASN A 189 -7.29 20.37 -4.13
CA ASN A 189 -8.11 20.97 -5.19
C ASN A 189 -8.23 20.03 -6.40
N PHE A 190 -7.13 19.43 -6.81
CA PHE A 190 -7.09 18.46 -7.91
C PHE A 190 -7.91 17.21 -7.58
N ALA A 191 -7.67 16.57 -6.43
CA ALA A 191 -8.42 15.38 -6.02
C ALA A 191 -9.93 15.68 -5.88
N ARG A 192 -10.29 16.86 -5.36
CA ARG A 192 -11.68 17.34 -5.34
C ARG A 192 -12.26 17.44 -6.74
N LEU A 193 -11.53 17.98 -7.72
CA LEU A 193 -11.98 18.09 -9.12
C LEU A 193 -12.27 16.71 -9.72
N VAL A 194 -11.37 15.76 -9.51
CA VAL A 194 -11.53 14.38 -9.99
C VAL A 194 -12.77 13.75 -9.34
N VAL A 195 -12.87 13.74 -8.00
CA VAL A 195 -14.02 13.15 -7.29
C VAL A 195 -15.34 13.81 -7.71
N ASN A 196 -15.37 15.13 -7.87
CA ASN A 196 -16.58 15.84 -8.28
C ASN A 196 -16.95 15.66 -9.76
N THR A 197 -16.04 15.12 -10.59
CA THR A 197 -16.38 14.68 -11.95
C THR A 197 -17.26 13.43 -11.91
N TYR A 198 -17.04 12.53 -10.95
CA TYR A 198 -17.86 11.34 -10.73
C TYR A 198 -19.11 11.61 -9.87
N PHE A 199 -18.96 12.44 -8.84
CA PHE A 199 -20.01 12.74 -7.86
C PHE A 199 -20.07 14.25 -7.59
N PRO A 200 -20.85 15.02 -8.37
CA PRO A 200 -20.93 16.47 -8.24
C PRO A 200 -21.23 16.92 -6.81
N GLY A 201 -20.32 17.73 -6.24
CA GLY A 201 -20.46 18.30 -4.90
C GLY A 201 -20.11 17.36 -3.74
N ALA A 202 -19.58 16.16 -4.01
CA ALA A 202 -19.24 15.19 -2.97
C ALA A 202 -18.00 15.59 -2.16
N SER A 203 -17.02 16.24 -2.80
CA SER A 203 -15.82 16.79 -2.15
C SER A 203 -15.88 18.31 -2.07
N GLN A 204 -15.75 18.85 -0.86
CA GLN A 204 -15.86 20.28 -0.55
C GLN A 204 -14.72 20.74 0.34
N ALA A 205 -14.35 22.01 0.20
CA ALA A 205 -13.38 22.65 1.07
C ALA A 205 -14.00 22.99 2.43
N ASP A 206 -13.18 23.02 3.48
CA ASP A 206 -13.56 23.46 4.82
C ASP A 206 -12.77 24.73 5.17
N TYR A 207 -13.07 25.82 4.46
CA TYR A 207 -12.27 27.04 4.49
C TYR A 207 -12.08 27.64 5.89
N ILE A 208 -13.04 27.44 6.80
CA ILE A 208 -12.92 27.93 8.18
C ILE A 208 -11.85 27.13 8.94
N ASN A 209 -11.86 25.80 8.84
CA ASN A 209 -10.91 24.96 9.57
C ASN A 209 -9.54 24.83 8.89
N ASP A 210 -9.46 25.18 7.61
CA ASP A 210 -8.26 25.09 6.80
C ASP A 210 -7.71 26.48 6.41
N PHE A 211 -8.12 27.54 7.11
CA PHE A 211 -7.62 28.91 6.92
C PHE A 211 -7.69 29.39 5.45
N GLY A 212 -8.79 29.11 4.77
CA GLY A 212 -9.03 29.47 3.38
C GLY A 212 -8.45 28.50 2.35
N MET A 213 -7.72 27.46 2.77
CA MET A 213 -7.20 26.42 1.89
C MET A 213 -8.20 25.26 1.72
N THR A 214 -8.01 24.46 0.67
CA THR A 214 -8.62 23.12 0.61
C THR A 214 -7.59 22.11 1.14
N SER A 215 -7.91 21.40 2.22
CA SER A 215 -7.03 20.34 2.75
C SER A 215 -7.45 18.93 2.32
N PRO A 216 -6.51 17.98 2.23
CA PRO A 216 -6.82 16.56 2.01
C PRO A 216 -7.85 15.98 2.98
N LYS A 217 -7.77 16.37 4.27
CA LYS A 217 -8.68 15.87 5.30
C LYS A 217 -10.09 16.45 5.17
N ALA A 218 -10.24 17.69 4.72
CA ALA A 218 -11.55 18.28 4.48
C ALA A 218 -12.29 17.58 3.34
N ILE A 219 -11.63 17.34 2.21
CA ILE A 219 -12.26 16.67 1.07
C ILE A 219 -12.64 15.23 1.42
N ALA A 220 -11.81 14.50 2.17
CA ALA A 220 -12.11 13.16 2.69
C ALA A 220 -13.32 13.15 3.63
N LYS A 221 -13.43 14.13 4.53
CA LYS A 221 -14.59 14.30 5.41
C LYS A 221 -15.88 14.53 4.59
N SER A 222 -15.86 15.48 3.66
CA SER A 222 -17.05 15.78 2.85
C SER A 222 -17.45 14.59 1.97
N PHE A 223 -16.49 13.90 1.37
CA PHE A 223 -16.74 12.74 0.52
C PHE A 223 -17.35 11.60 1.32
N THR A 224 -16.82 11.32 2.53
CA THR A 224 -17.39 10.34 3.46
C THR A 224 -18.84 10.70 3.80
N HIS A 225 -19.11 11.96 4.11
CA HIS A 225 -20.47 12.40 4.43
C HIS A 225 -21.42 12.22 3.25
N TYR A 226 -21.00 12.62 2.05
CA TYR A 226 -21.76 12.44 0.81
C TYR A 226 -22.05 10.96 0.55
N ALA A 227 -21.02 10.12 0.57
CA ALA A 227 -21.14 8.69 0.28
C ALA A 227 -22.11 7.99 1.25
N VAL A 228 -22.02 8.29 2.55
CA VAL A 228 -22.92 7.73 3.57
C VAL A 228 -24.35 8.26 3.41
N LYS A 229 -24.52 9.55 3.10
CA LYS A 229 -25.85 10.16 2.90
C LYS A 229 -26.56 9.57 1.67
N HIS A 230 -25.81 9.38 0.60
CA HIS A 230 -26.32 8.85 -0.67
C HIS A 230 -26.26 7.32 -0.76
N GLN A 231 -25.85 6.64 0.31
CA GLN A 231 -25.74 5.18 0.40
C GLN A 231 -24.97 4.59 -0.78
N LEU A 232 -23.88 5.26 -1.17
CA LEU A 232 -22.93 4.67 -2.10
C LEU A 232 -22.36 3.40 -1.47
N ASN A 233 -21.92 2.45 -2.31
CA ASN A 233 -21.21 1.26 -1.87
C ASN A 233 -19.82 1.67 -1.34
N PHE A 234 -19.81 2.16 -0.09
CA PHE A 234 -18.71 2.93 0.47
C PHE A 234 -17.97 2.12 1.53
N HIS A 235 -16.66 2.10 1.42
CA HIS A 235 -15.79 1.49 2.42
C HIS A 235 -14.47 2.26 2.48
N VAL A 236 -13.70 1.98 3.52
CA VAL A 236 -12.40 2.62 3.74
C VAL A 236 -11.37 1.53 3.95
N VAL A 237 -10.26 1.59 3.23
CA VAL A 237 -9.10 0.72 3.42
C VAL A 237 -7.90 1.55 3.87
N ARG A 238 -6.97 0.92 4.59
CA ARG A 238 -5.68 1.51 4.94
C ARG A 238 -4.57 0.65 4.40
N ILE A 239 -3.65 1.28 3.69
CA ILE A 239 -2.36 0.71 3.31
C ILE A 239 -1.34 1.32 4.25
N THR A 240 -0.69 0.49 5.05
CA THR A 240 0.24 0.92 6.08
C THR A 240 1.63 1.19 5.50
N GLN A 241 2.36 2.05 6.18
CA GLN A 241 3.75 2.29 5.90
C GLN A 241 4.56 1.02 6.16
N ILE A 242 5.36 0.61 5.17
CA ILE A 242 6.26 -0.54 5.30
C ILE A 242 7.30 -0.23 6.39
N PRO A 243 7.48 -1.12 7.40
CA PRO A 243 8.50 -0.96 8.42
C PRO A 243 9.91 -0.84 7.85
N GLY A 244 10.75 0.00 8.45
CA GLY A 244 12.14 0.11 8.02
C GLY A 244 12.86 1.33 8.59
N SER A 245 13.80 1.90 7.83
CA SER A 245 14.66 3.00 8.28
C SER A 245 14.01 4.39 8.14
N TYR A 246 12.93 4.51 7.36
CA TYR A 246 12.12 5.72 7.30
C TYR A 246 11.44 6.01 8.64
N ARG A 247 11.28 7.30 8.93
CA ARG A 247 10.47 7.75 10.06
C ARG A 247 9.00 7.42 9.79
N ARG A 248 8.28 6.97 10.81
CA ARG A 248 6.83 6.75 10.72
C ARG A 248 6.11 8.06 10.37
N SER A 249 5.09 7.99 9.53
CA SER A 249 4.19 9.11 9.27
C SER A 249 3.38 9.52 10.49
N SER A 250 2.69 10.65 10.36
CA SER A 250 1.77 11.15 11.37
C SER A 250 0.44 11.53 10.73
N ASP A 251 -0.64 11.37 11.49
CA ASP A 251 -2.00 11.66 11.05
C ASP A 251 -2.09 12.97 10.29
N ALA A 252 -2.78 12.95 9.14
CA ALA A 252 -3.16 14.17 8.44
C ALA A 252 -4.09 14.99 9.34
N ARG A 253 -3.86 16.30 9.39
CA ARG A 253 -4.58 17.25 10.23
C ARG A 253 -5.10 18.43 9.43
N LYS A 254 -6.24 18.95 9.88
CA LYS A 254 -6.75 20.25 9.42
C LYS A 254 -5.90 21.39 9.98
N GLY A 255 -6.01 22.58 9.41
CA GLY A 255 -5.31 23.77 9.90
C GLY A 255 -5.54 24.03 11.40
N THR A 256 -6.81 24.06 11.82
CA THR A 256 -7.18 24.27 13.24
C THR A 256 -6.68 23.16 14.15
N GLU A 257 -6.69 21.90 13.70
CA GLU A 257 -6.14 20.77 14.47
C GLU A 257 -4.65 20.93 14.76
N VAL A 258 -3.86 21.34 13.76
CA VAL A 258 -2.43 21.61 13.95
C VAL A 258 -2.22 22.73 14.96
N MET A 259 -3.07 23.75 14.91
CA MET A 259 -3.03 24.87 15.84
C MET A 259 -3.16 24.44 17.30
N PHE A 260 -4.06 23.48 17.59
CA PHE A 260 -4.28 22.97 18.95
C PHE A 260 -3.31 21.87 19.39
N THR A 261 -2.74 21.12 18.43
CA THR A 261 -1.93 19.92 18.74
C THR A 261 -0.43 20.17 18.68
N SER A 262 0.01 21.22 17.99
CA SER A 262 1.42 21.61 17.91
C SER A 262 1.76 22.63 18.98
N LYS A 263 2.71 22.30 19.87
CA LYS A 263 3.24 23.24 20.88
C LYS A 263 3.69 24.58 20.24
N LYS A 264 4.20 24.52 19.00
CA LYS A 264 4.69 25.71 18.28
C LYS A 264 3.60 26.71 17.93
N TRP A 265 2.38 26.25 17.70
CA TRP A 265 1.24 27.09 17.34
C TRP A 265 0.33 27.38 18.53
N PHE A 266 0.20 26.42 19.43
CA PHE A 266 -0.67 26.54 20.60
C PHE A 266 -0.23 27.66 21.56
N PHE A 267 1.07 27.72 21.93
CA PHE A 267 1.53 28.72 22.89
C PHE A 267 1.39 30.17 22.39
N PRO A 268 1.79 30.53 21.16
CA PRO A 268 1.52 31.86 20.62
C PRO A 268 0.03 32.20 20.57
N MET A 269 -0.83 31.20 20.38
CA MET A 269 -2.27 31.41 20.25
C MET A 269 -2.97 31.75 21.57
N LEU A 270 -2.42 31.30 22.72
CA LEU A 270 -2.95 31.68 24.03
C LEU A 270 -2.95 33.21 24.25
N PHE A 271 -2.10 33.94 23.53
CA PHE A 271 -2.04 35.40 23.56
C PHE A 271 -3.00 36.08 22.55
N ARG A 272 -3.81 35.31 21.80
CA ARG A 272 -4.80 35.78 20.81
C ARG A 272 -6.18 35.20 21.13
N SER A 273 -6.81 35.72 22.18
CA SER A 273 -8.03 35.16 22.80
C SER A 273 -9.27 35.13 21.89
N ASN A 274 -9.46 36.15 21.04
CA ASN A 274 -10.61 36.23 20.14
C ASN A 274 -10.55 35.15 19.04
N GLU A 275 -9.39 35.02 18.41
CA GLU A 275 -9.12 33.99 17.40
C GLU A 275 -9.20 32.59 18.03
N LEU A 276 -8.66 32.41 19.25
CA LEU A 276 -8.74 31.15 19.99
C LEU A 276 -10.18 30.69 20.22
N MET A 277 -11.10 31.57 20.58
CA MET A 277 -12.51 31.19 20.75
C MET A 277 -13.16 30.74 19.44
N ILE A 278 -12.94 31.47 18.34
CA ILE A 278 -13.49 31.14 17.02
C ILE A 278 -12.99 29.77 16.56
N PHE A 279 -11.67 29.54 16.62
CA PHE A 279 -11.09 28.28 16.19
C PHE A 279 -11.42 27.12 17.13
N THR A 280 -11.57 27.36 18.43
CA THR A 280 -12.02 26.34 19.40
C THR A 280 -13.45 25.92 19.09
N ALA A 281 -14.36 26.87 18.89
CA ALA A 281 -15.74 26.59 18.52
C ALA A 281 -15.82 25.82 17.19
N SER A 282 -15.07 26.27 16.17
CA SER A 282 -15.00 25.58 14.87
C SER A 282 -14.47 24.15 15.02
N TYR A 283 -13.37 23.96 15.73
CA TYR A 283 -12.78 22.64 15.97
C TYR A 283 -13.73 21.68 16.68
N LEU A 284 -14.43 22.14 17.73
CA LEU A 284 -15.39 21.33 18.47
C LEU A 284 -16.60 20.92 17.63
N LEU A 285 -17.11 21.83 16.79
CA LEU A 285 -18.30 21.62 15.97
C LEU A 285 -18.01 20.81 14.70
N THR A 286 -16.83 20.96 14.12
CA THR A 286 -16.58 20.51 12.73
C THR A 286 -15.24 19.79 12.51
N GLY A 287 -14.35 19.77 13.50
CA GLY A 287 -12.99 19.20 13.39
C GLY A 287 -12.89 17.68 13.62
N ARG A 288 -13.90 17.00 14.13
CA ARG A 288 -13.76 15.61 14.63
C ARG A 288 -13.66 14.49 13.59
N PHE A 289 -13.33 14.78 12.34
CA PHE A 289 -13.17 13.72 11.34
C PHE A 289 -11.89 12.93 11.62
N ASN A 290 -12.00 11.60 11.67
CA ASN A 290 -10.86 10.73 11.92
C ASN A 290 -10.92 9.56 10.92
N PRO A 291 -9.96 9.50 9.96
CA PRO A 291 -9.87 8.42 8.98
C PRO A 291 -9.87 7.03 9.60
N GLU A 292 -9.11 6.83 10.70
CA GLU A 292 -9.02 5.55 11.41
C GLU A 292 -10.37 5.12 12.00
N ARG A 293 -11.15 6.09 12.49
CA ARG A 293 -12.49 5.79 13.00
C ARG A 293 -13.45 5.39 11.89
N GLU A 294 -13.35 6.01 10.71
CA GLU A 294 -14.18 5.62 9.56
C GLU A 294 -13.76 4.26 9.00
N LEU A 295 -12.46 3.96 8.92
CA LEU A 295 -11.91 2.64 8.63
C LEU A 295 -12.50 1.57 9.54
N ARG A 296 -12.39 1.73 10.87
CA ARG A 296 -12.94 0.76 11.82
C ARG A 296 -14.44 0.60 11.73
N ARG A 297 -15.15 1.65 11.30
CA ARG A 297 -16.60 1.62 11.14
C ARG A 297 -17.01 0.87 9.87
N ARG A 298 -16.29 1.05 8.76
CA ARG A 298 -16.63 0.56 7.41
C ARG A 298 -15.40 0.03 6.67
N PRO A 299 -14.77 -1.07 7.14
CA PRO A 299 -13.57 -1.61 6.51
C PRO A 299 -13.85 -2.30 5.17
N THR A 300 -15.08 -2.79 4.99
CA THR A 300 -15.52 -3.51 3.79
C THR A 300 -16.92 -3.04 3.39
N GLU A 301 -17.26 -3.29 2.14
CA GLU A 301 -18.60 -3.04 1.60
C GLU A 301 -19.68 -3.80 2.34
N GLU A 302 -19.39 -5.06 2.67
CA GLU A 302 -20.27 -5.95 3.41
C GLU A 302 -20.56 -5.42 4.81
N VAL A 303 -19.57 -4.86 5.52
CA VAL A 303 -19.85 -4.19 6.80
C VAL A 303 -20.75 -2.97 6.60
N THR A 304 -20.57 -2.22 5.51
CA THR A 304 -21.39 -1.05 5.22
C THR A 304 -22.84 -1.42 4.89
N SER A 305 -23.08 -2.44 4.07
CA SER A 305 -24.42 -2.95 3.76
C SER A 305 -25.12 -3.41 5.03
N GLN A 306 -24.46 -4.22 5.86
CA GLN A 306 -24.99 -4.72 7.13
C GLN A 306 -25.35 -3.58 8.11
N ILE A 307 -24.60 -2.48 8.15
CA ILE A 307 -24.95 -1.30 8.98
C ILE A 307 -26.24 -0.64 8.48
N ILE A 308 -26.38 -0.48 7.16
CA ILE A 308 -27.55 0.16 6.54
C ILE A 308 -28.79 -0.72 6.78
N GLU A 309 -28.67 -2.01 6.52
CA GLU A 309 -29.72 -3.01 6.72
C GLU A 309 -30.12 -3.12 8.19
N ALA A 310 -29.17 -3.16 9.13
CA ALA A 310 -29.47 -3.20 10.55
C ALA A 310 -30.29 -1.97 11.00
N LYS A 311 -30.00 -0.79 10.42
CA LYS A 311 -30.77 0.44 10.68
C LYS A 311 -32.17 0.39 10.06
N ALA A 312 -32.34 -0.27 8.92
CA ALA A 312 -33.66 -0.51 8.33
C ALA A 312 -34.45 -1.54 9.13
N ALA A 313 -33.83 -2.66 9.52
CA ALA A 313 -34.43 -3.73 10.31
C ALA A 313 -34.96 -3.25 11.67
N LYS A 314 -34.22 -2.38 12.37
CA LYS A 314 -34.69 -1.73 13.61
C LYS A 314 -36.00 -0.96 13.45
N ARG A 315 -36.28 -0.46 12.24
CA ARG A 315 -37.50 0.30 11.94
C ARG A 315 -38.64 -0.61 11.49
N ASN A 316 -38.34 -1.67 10.73
CA ASN A 316 -39.34 -2.38 9.94
C ASN A 316 -39.48 -3.89 10.24
N ALA A 317 -38.46 -4.55 10.79
CA ALA A 317 -38.40 -6.02 10.88
C ALA A 317 -38.17 -6.56 12.31
N GLY A 318 -37.81 -5.70 13.26
CA GLY A 318 -37.67 -6.04 14.68
C GLY A 318 -36.22 -6.12 15.18
N PRO A 319 -36.03 -6.21 16.51
CA PRO A 319 -34.71 -6.11 17.15
C PRO A 319 -33.80 -7.32 16.90
N GLN A 320 -34.35 -8.49 16.61
CA GLN A 320 -33.58 -9.72 16.41
C GLN A 320 -32.70 -9.66 15.15
N LEU A 321 -33.31 -9.41 13.98
CA LEU A 321 -32.58 -9.28 12.70
C LEU A 321 -31.52 -8.15 12.78
N ALA A 322 -31.85 -7.03 13.44
CA ALA A 322 -30.90 -5.96 13.67
C ALA A 322 -29.72 -6.36 14.58
N GLY A 323 -29.96 -7.26 15.53
CA GLY A 323 -28.93 -7.86 16.38
C GLY A 323 -28.01 -8.80 15.60
N GLU A 324 -28.59 -9.66 14.76
CA GLU A 324 -27.86 -10.60 13.89
C GLU A 324 -26.92 -9.88 12.91
N LEU A 325 -27.44 -8.88 12.18
CA LEU A 325 -26.63 -8.05 11.27
C LEU A 325 -25.51 -7.29 12.00
N LYS A 326 -25.78 -6.82 13.23
CA LYS A 326 -24.74 -6.17 14.06
C LYS A 326 -23.64 -7.16 14.43
N SER A 327 -24.00 -8.38 14.85
CA SER A 327 -23.05 -9.44 15.18
C SER A 327 -22.21 -9.86 13.96
N ALA A 328 -22.84 -10.03 12.79
CA ALA A 328 -22.14 -10.29 11.53
C ALA A 328 -21.11 -9.19 11.22
N SER A 329 -21.51 -7.92 11.35
CA SER A 329 -20.59 -6.79 11.11
C SER A 329 -19.43 -6.72 12.09
N ASN A 330 -19.63 -7.19 13.33
CA ASN A 330 -18.57 -7.26 14.32
C ASN A 330 -17.59 -8.41 14.01
N ALA A 331 -18.10 -9.55 13.58
CA ALA A 331 -17.28 -10.69 13.15
C ALA A 331 -16.41 -10.32 11.94
N GLU A 332 -16.98 -9.63 10.94
CA GLU A 332 -16.23 -9.17 9.77
C GLU A 332 -15.13 -8.16 10.16
N ARG A 333 -15.43 -7.20 11.05
CA ARG A 333 -14.38 -6.31 11.60
C ARG A 333 -13.27 -7.06 12.33
N ALA A 334 -13.61 -8.13 13.05
CA ALA A 334 -12.62 -8.98 13.72
C ALA A 334 -11.75 -9.73 12.71
N GLN A 335 -12.29 -10.14 11.56
CA GLN A 335 -11.50 -10.72 10.47
C GLN A 335 -10.54 -9.71 9.84
N GLN A 336 -10.94 -8.44 9.76
CA GLN A 336 -10.11 -7.38 9.18
C GLN A 336 -9.02 -6.87 10.12
N PHE A 337 -9.28 -6.75 11.43
CA PHE A 337 -8.36 -6.10 12.38
C PHE A 337 -7.80 -7.02 13.47
N GLY A 338 -8.31 -8.24 13.57
CA GLY A 338 -8.03 -9.16 14.67
C GLY A 338 -8.65 -8.72 16.00
N THR A 339 -8.79 -9.68 16.91
CA THR A 339 -9.13 -9.41 18.31
C THR A 339 -7.87 -9.39 19.17
N SER A 340 -7.96 -8.86 20.40
CA SER A 340 -6.83 -8.88 21.34
C SER A 340 -6.32 -10.29 21.58
N GLU A 341 -7.21 -11.29 21.66
CA GLU A 341 -6.83 -12.70 21.85
C GLU A 341 -6.13 -13.29 20.62
N MET A 342 -6.50 -12.87 19.40
CA MET A 342 -5.77 -13.27 18.19
C MET A 342 -4.36 -12.72 18.19
N TRP A 343 -4.19 -11.43 18.49
CA TRP A 343 -2.88 -10.78 18.52
C TRP A 343 -1.97 -11.35 19.62
N GLU A 344 -2.51 -11.71 20.79
CA GLU A 344 -1.71 -12.33 21.84
C GLU A 344 -1.24 -13.74 21.46
N ARG A 345 -2.07 -14.53 20.76
CA ARG A 345 -1.63 -15.82 20.22
C ARG A 345 -0.46 -15.69 19.26
N TYR A 346 -0.45 -14.66 18.40
CA TYR A 346 0.71 -14.39 17.54
C TYR A 346 1.94 -13.94 18.33
N ASN A 347 1.77 -13.15 19.39
CA ASN A 347 2.88 -12.80 20.29
C ASN A 347 3.49 -14.04 20.96
N GLU A 348 2.67 -14.96 21.44
CA GLU A 348 3.11 -16.22 22.05
C GLU A 348 3.81 -17.11 21.03
N ALA A 349 3.20 -17.34 19.86
CA ALA A 349 3.78 -18.15 18.79
C ALA A 349 5.12 -17.57 18.29
N LEU A 350 5.28 -16.25 18.26
CA LEU A 350 6.54 -15.62 17.85
C LEU A 350 7.68 -15.95 18.83
N ARG A 351 7.38 -16.06 20.13
CA ARG A 351 8.38 -16.44 21.15
C ARG A 351 8.85 -17.88 20.97
N GLU A 352 7.98 -18.77 20.49
CA GLU A 352 8.31 -20.17 20.20
C GLU A 352 9.15 -20.35 18.93
N ILE A 353 8.93 -19.51 17.92
CA ILE A 353 9.69 -19.53 16.66
C ILE A 353 11.11 -18.96 16.83
N SER A 354 11.34 -18.06 17.80
CA SER A 354 12.59 -17.28 17.89
C SER A 354 13.56 -17.60 19.05
N PRO A 355 13.64 -18.82 19.65
CA PRO A 355 14.44 -19.03 20.87
C PRO A 355 15.94 -18.75 20.64
N ASP A 356 16.46 -18.94 19.42
CA ASP A 356 17.87 -18.77 19.07
C ASP A 356 18.16 -17.57 18.15
N ALA A 357 17.22 -16.62 18.01
CA ALA A 357 17.41 -15.44 17.15
C ALA A 357 18.42 -14.41 17.69
N ALA A 358 19.05 -14.66 18.85
CA ALA A 358 19.93 -13.71 19.52
C ALA A 358 21.18 -13.35 18.70
N GLU A 359 21.78 -14.33 18.01
CA GLU A 359 22.94 -14.11 17.14
C GLU A 359 22.56 -13.23 15.93
N LEU A 360 21.43 -13.53 15.29
CA LEU A 360 20.90 -12.73 14.17
C LEU A 360 20.52 -11.32 14.60
N ASP A 361 19.90 -11.19 15.77
CA ASP A 361 19.55 -9.88 16.34
C ASP A 361 20.78 -9.06 16.68
N ALA A 362 21.87 -9.68 17.13
CA ALA A 362 23.14 -9.01 17.40
C ALA A 362 23.81 -8.54 16.09
N ARG A 363 23.70 -9.34 15.03
CA ARG A 363 24.37 -9.10 13.75
C ARG A 363 23.64 -8.12 12.85
N PHE A 364 22.33 -8.29 12.69
CA PHE A 364 21.52 -7.52 11.75
C PHE A 364 20.59 -6.53 12.45
N GLY A 365 20.42 -6.66 13.77
CA GLY A 365 19.55 -5.81 14.56
C GLY A 365 18.15 -6.38 14.74
N ARG A 366 17.59 -6.15 15.94
CA ARG A 366 16.28 -6.67 16.37
C ARG A 366 15.07 -5.92 15.79
N THR A 367 15.28 -4.75 15.18
CA THR A 367 14.21 -3.87 14.69
C THR A 367 14.31 -3.70 13.18
N ALA A 368 13.19 -3.47 12.51
CA ALA A 368 13.17 -3.20 11.07
C ALA A 368 14.07 -2.02 10.67
N LYS A 369 14.18 -0.99 11.53
CA LYS A 369 15.10 0.13 11.33
C LYS A 369 16.57 -0.32 11.37
N ALA A 370 16.97 -1.07 12.39
CA ALA A 370 18.34 -1.54 12.53
C ALA A 370 18.72 -2.47 11.37
N PHE A 371 17.82 -3.40 11.02
CA PHE A 371 17.97 -4.27 9.85
C PHE A 371 18.16 -3.46 8.57
N ALA A 372 17.25 -2.53 8.27
CA ALA A 372 17.34 -1.70 7.07
C ALA A 372 18.64 -0.89 6.99
N VAL A 373 19.11 -0.34 8.12
CA VAL A 373 20.40 0.39 8.17
C VAL A 373 21.58 -0.54 7.89
N THR A 374 21.58 -1.74 8.46
CA THR A 374 22.64 -2.74 8.21
C THR A 374 22.65 -3.20 6.75
N MET A 375 21.48 -3.43 6.17
CA MET A 375 21.33 -3.85 4.77
C MET A 375 21.76 -2.73 3.81
N ASP A 376 21.35 -1.47 4.03
CA ASP A 376 21.76 -0.34 3.18
C ASP A 376 23.28 -0.07 3.27
N ALA A 377 23.91 -0.33 4.43
CA ALA A 377 25.34 -0.07 4.62
C ALA A 377 26.25 -1.09 3.89
N ASN A 378 25.78 -2.33 3.75
CA ASN A 378 26.61 -3.44 3.24
C ASN A 378 26.06 -4.07 1.96
N GLY A 379 24.83 -3.73 1.57
CA GLY A 379 24.12 -4.34 0.46
C GLY A 379 23.95 -3.41 -0.74
N GLU A 380 23.77 -4.02 -1.90
CA GLU A 380 23.41 -3.34 -3.14
C GLU A 380 22.06 -3.87 -3.67
N PRO A 381 21.05 -3.00 -3.85
CA PRO A 381 19.74 -3.43 -4.34
C PRO A 381 19.76 -3.68 -5.85
N ILE A 382 19.15 -4.79 -6.25
CA ILE A 382 18.98 -5.18 -7.66
C ILE A 382 17.50 -5.35 -7.95
N VAL A 383 17.00 -4.64 -8.95
CA VAL A 383 15.63 -4.78 -9.44
C VAL A 383 15.62 -5.82 -10.56
N GLY A 384 14.89 -6.92 -10.34
CA GLY A 384 14.71 -7.96 -11.35
C GLY A 384 13.82 -7.48 -12.52
N PRO A 385 13.77 -8.22 -13.64
CA PRO A 385 12.96 -7.86 -14.81
C PRO A 385 11.45 -7.74 -14.54
N SER A 386 10.93 -8.42 -13.51
CA SER A 386 9.51 -8.33 -13.10
C SER A 386 9.22 -7.20 -12.10
N GLY A 387 10.25 -6.47 -11.66
CA GLY A 387 10.16 -5.52 -10.53
C GLY A 387 10.54 -6.13 -9.18
N ALA A 388 10.67 -7.46 -9.07
CA ALA A 388 11.06 -8.14 -7.83
C ALA A 388 12.43 -7.67 -7.32
N LEU A 389 12.50 -7.27 -6.05
CA LEU A 389 13.72 -6.75 -5.46
C LEU A 389 14.59 -7.86 -4.87
N TRP A 390 15.89 -7.74 -5.15
CA TRP A 390 16.95 -8.52 -4.55
C TRP A 390 17.95 -7.58 -3.85
N MET A 391 18.71 -8.12 -2.93
CA MET A 391 19.85 -7.45 -2.32
C MET A 391 21.06 -8.38 -2.34
N GLU A 392 22.18 -7.88 -2.87
CA GLU A 392 23.48 -8.51 -2.74
C GLU A 392 24.17 -7.93 -1.49
N TYR A 393 24.21 -8.71 -0.41
CA TYR A 393 24.75 -8.31 0.88
C TYR A 393 26.20 -8.77 1.03
N ARG A 394 27.11 -7.83 1.29
CA ARG A 394 28.52 -8.14 1.55
C ARG A 394 28.73 -8.52 3.00
N ASP A 395 29.31 -9.70 3.19
CA ASP A 395 29.59 -10.31 4.47
C ASP A 395 31.07 -10.71 4.56
N GLY A 396 31.89 -9.77 5.01
CA GLY A 396 33.35 -9.89 4.94
C GLY A 396 33.83 -10.03 3.50
N SER A 397 34.43 -11.17 3.17
CA SER A 397 34.86 -11.50 1.80
C SER A 397 33.80 -12.23 0.96
N THR A 398 32.68 -12.60 1.57
CA THR A 398 31.60 -13.34 0.90
C THR A 398 30.47 -12.40 0.50
N THR A 399 29.74 -12.74 -0.56
CA THR A 399 28.51 -12.05 -0.95
C THR A 399 27.36 -13.02 -0.82
N ARG A 400 26.30 -12.59 -0.15
CA ARG A 400 25.07 -13.35 0.09
C ARG A 400 23.93 -12.64 -0.61
N ARG A 401 23.08 -13.39 -1.30
CA ARG A 401 21.94 -12.85 -2.02
C ARG A 401 20.66 -13.09 -1.23
N ILE A 402 19.78 -12.10 -1.12
CA ILE A 402 18.47 -12.23 -0.49
C ILE A 402 17.38 -11.59 -1.36
N GLY A 403 16.25 -12.29 -1.51
CA GLY A 403 15.01 -11.69 -2.00
C GLY A 403 14.36 -10.82 -0.92
N VAL A 404 14.02 -9.57 -1.25
CA VAL A 404 13.45 -8.63 -0.26
C VAL A 404 11.98 -8.27 -0.56
N SER A 405 11.38 -9.00 -1.50
CA SER A 405 9.98 -8.94 -1.87
C SER A 405 9.21 -10.14 -1.32
N ALA A 406 7.90 -10.00 -1.12
CA ALA A 406 7.05 -11.10 -0.63
C ALA A 406 7.10 -12.35 -1.54
N SER A 407 7.23 -12.16 -2.85
CA SER A 407 7.32 -13.23 -3.85
C SER A 407 8.63 -14.03 -3.86
N ASN A 408 9.73 -13.47 -3.36
CA ASN A 408 11.07 -14.04 -3.55
C ASN A 408 11.88 -14.23 -2.27
N VAL A 409 11.41 -13.74 -1.12
CA VAL A 409 12.13 -13.83 0.17
C VAL A 409 12.51 -15.26 0.54
N ASN A 410 11.67 -16.24 0.23
CA ASN A 410 11.90 -17.67 0.51
C ASN A 410 12.27 -18.48 -0.74
N SER A 411 12.57 -17.84 -1.87
CA SER A 411 12.95 -18.54 -3.10
C SER A 411 14.33 -19.19 -3.00
N ASP A 412 14.64 -20.17 -3.86
CA ASP A 412 15.89 -20.96 -3.83
C ASP A 412 17.17 -20.10 -3.91
N GLY A 413 17.11 -18.94 -4.56
CA GLY A 413 18.23 -18.00 -4.67
C GLY A 413 18.38 -17.05 -3.47
N SER A 414 17.50 -17.14 -2.48
CA SER A 414 17.49 -16.28 -1.30
C SER A 414 18.18 -16.98 -0.12
N ASP A 415 19.08 -16.25 0.53
CA ASP A 415 19.74 -16.70 1.74
C ASP A 415 18.74 -16.88 2.89
N SER A 416 18.62 -18.10 3.39
CA SER A 416 17.59 -18.48 4.36
C SER A 416 17.75 -17.84 5.74
N GLU A 417 18.98 -17.52 6.16
CA GLU A 417 19.25 -16.87 7.44
C GLU A 417 18.84 -15.39 7.37
N LEU A 418 19.24 -14.70 6.29
CA LEU A 418 18.84 -13.32 6.05
C LEU A 418 17.32 -13.21 5.84
N ALA A 419 16.71 -14.16 5.12
CA ALA A 419 15.27 -14.20 4.85
C ALA A 419 14.47 -14.35 6.15
N TYR A 420 14.89 -15.31 7.00
CA TYR A 420 14.31 -15.49 8.32
C TYR A 420 14.44 -14.23 9.17
N GLN A 421 15.63 -13.60 9.21
CA GLN A 421 15.82 -12.38 9.99
C GLN A 421 14.97 -11.21 9.49
N LEU A 422 14.87 -11.02 8.17
CA LEU A 422 14.00 -10.00 7.57
C LEU A 422 12.53 -10.19 8.00
N LEU A 423 12.01 -11.40 7.85
CA LEU A 423 10.63 -11.71 8.20
C LEU A 423 10.40 -11.62 9.71
N LEU A 424 11.39 -11.99 10.53
CA LEU A 424 11.31 -11.88 11.98
C LEU A 424 11.22 -10.42 12.43
N VAL A 425 12.07 -9.52 11.91
CA VAL A 425 12.01 -8.09 12.26
C VAL A 425 10.73 -7.42 11.74
N ARG A 426 10.24 -7.88 10.59
CA ARG A 426 8.98 -7.43 9.99
C ARG A 426 7.78 -7.77 10.88
N ILE A 427 7.63 -9.03 11.27
CA ILE A 427 6.54 -9.49 12.16
C ILE A 427 6.62 -8.83 13.54
N ARG A 428 7.83 -8.71 14.12
CA ARG A 428 8.03 -7.98 15.38
C ARG A 428 7.58 -6.52 15.28
N SER A 429 7.87 -5.85 14.15
CA SER A 429 7.44 -4.47 13.93
C SER A 429 5.92 -4.34 13.95
N GLU A 430 5.20 -5.28 13.35
CA GLU A 430 3.73 -5.28 13.36
C GLU A 430 3.17 -5.54 14.76
N LEU A 431 3.67 -6.58 15.44
CA LEU A 431 3.18 -6.96 16.78
C LEU A 431 3.42 -5.86 17.83
N TYR A 432 4.57 -5.18 17.79
CA TYR A 432 4.90 -4.10 18.72
C TYR A 432 4.32 -2.74 18.32
N SER A 433 3.78 -2.61 17.12
CA SER A 433 3.09 -1.39 16.71
C SER A 433 1.75 -1.22 17.41
N ALA A 434 1.36 0.02 17.70
CA ALA A 434 0.01 0.34 18.16
C ALA A 434 -1.02 -0.12 17.13
N SER A 435 -2.24 -0.50 17.55
CA SER A 435 -3.27 -1.05 16.65
C SER A 435 -3.57 -0.17 15.42
N LYS A 436 -3.45 1.15 15.53
CA LYS A 436 -3.64 2.08 14.40
C LYS A 436 -2.50 2.07 13.36
N ASN A 437 -1.38 1.45 13.69
CA ASN A 437 -0.17 1.41 12.87
C ASN A 437 0.10 0.00 12.30
N ARG A 438 -0.68 -1.00 12.73
CA ARG A 438 -0.57 -2.38 12.25
C ARG A 438 -1.21 -2.55 10.89
N GLU A 439 -0.75 -3.51 10.13
CA GLU A 439 -1.50 -3.98 8.97
C GLU A 439 -2.87 -4.53 9.33
N VAL A 440 -3.73 -4.63 8.32
CA VAL A 440 -4.93 -5.44 8.43
C VAL A 440 -4.53 -6.89 8.63
N LEU A 441 -5.33 -7.64 9.39
CA LEU A 441 -5.00 -9.00 9.79
C LEU A 441 -4.70 -9.94 8.60
N PRO A 442 -5.42 -9.89 7.45
CA PRO A 442 -5.10 -10.74 6.31
C PRO A 442 -3.68 -10.52 5.74
N GLU A 443 -3.21 -9.27 5.68
CA GLU A 443 -1.85 -8.96 5.22
C GLU A 443 -0.79 -9.43 6.21
N PHE A 444 -1.02 -9.18 7.51
CA PHE A 444 -0.17 -9.72 8.57
C PHE A 444 -0.09 -11.26 8.52
N GLN A 445 -1.21 -11.94 8.26
CA GLN A 445 -1.27 -13.40 8.12
C GLN A 445 -0.53 -13.91 6.87
N ALA A 446 -0.49 -13.13 5.80
CA ALA A 446 0.35 -13.46 4.64
C ALA A 446 1.83 -13.39 5.00
N ASP A 447 2.27 -12.33 5.68
CA ASP A 447 3.66 -12.19 6.13
C ASP A 447 4.03 -13.25 7.20
N TRP A 448 3.08 -13.63 8.05
CA TRP A 448 3.27 -14.69 9.04
C TRP A 448 3.57 -16.04 8.38
N ARG A 449 2.85 -16.39 7.31
CA ARG A 449 3.11 -17.62 6.54
C ARG A 449 4.49 -17.62 5.90
N LEU A 450 4.96 -16.45 5.42
CA LEU A 450 6.33 -16.31 4.93
C LEU A 450 7.36 -16.57 6.04
N LEU A 451 7.13 -16.05 7.26
CA LEU A 451 8.01 -16.32 8.41
C LEU A 451 8.05 -17.81 8.77
N GLU A 452 6.89 -18.48 8.82
CA GLU A 452 6.83 -19.93 9.10
C GLU A 452 7.59 -20.75 8.05
N GLU A 453 7.51 -20.35 6.78
CA GLU A 453 8.28 -20.98 5.70
C GLU A 453 9.78 -20.71 5.84
N ALA A 454 10.18 -19.48 6.17
CA ALA A 454 11.58 -19.14 6.40
C ALA A 454 12.19 -19.94 7.56
N ASP A 455 11.45 -20.12 8.66
CA ASP A 455 11.86 -20.95 9.80
C ASP A 455 12.06 -22.42 9.39
N ARG A 456 11.12 -22.99 8.61
CA ARG A 456 11.26 -24.35 8.07
C ARG A 456 12.49 -24.49 7.17
N ASN A 457 12.73 -23.52 6.30
CA ASN A 457 13.87 -23.50 5.38
C ASN A 457 15.22 -23.37 6.11
N LEU A 458 15.25 -22.60 7.20
CA LEU A 458 16.43 -22.46 8.05
C LEU A 458 16.74 -23.79 8.78
N ARG A 459 15.73 -24.40 9.41
CA ARG A 459 15.89 -25.67 10.15
C ARG A 459 16.25 -26.86 9.26
N SER A 460 15.73 -26.91 8.03
CA SER A 460 16.06 -27.99 7.09
C SER A 460 17.54 -27.95 6.70
N LYS A 461 18.10 -26.76 6.44
CA LYS A 461 19.54 -26.58 6.16
C LYS A 461 20.42 -26.95 7.35
N SER A 462 20.05 -26.56 8.58
CA SER A 462 20.80 -26.96 9.78
C SER A 462 20.80 -28.47 10.01
N ARG A 463 19.70 -29.17 9.68
CA ARG A 463 19.63 -30.64 9.76
C ARG A 463 20.50 -31.33 8.70
N VAL A 464 20.56 -30.80 7.49
CA VAL A 464 21.43 -31.34 6.42
C VAL A 464 22.91 -31.16 6.77
N GLN A 465 23.30 -30.05 7.40
CA GLN A 465 24.67 -29.83 7.88
C GLN A 465 25.06 -30.69 9.09
N GLN A 466 24.11 -31.28 9.82
CA GLN A 466 24.37 -32.13 10.99
C GLN A 466 24.44 -33.63 10.68
N VAL A 467 24.21 -34.08 9.44
CA VAL A 467 24.47 -35.47 9.06
C VAL A 467 25.99 -35.64 8.89
N PRO A 468 26.68 -36.43 9.74
CA PRO A 468 28.10 -36.68 9.55
C PRO A 468 28.28 -37.39 8.21
N SER A 469 29.22 -36.92 7.39
CA SER A 469 29.70 -37.66 6.24
C SER A 469 30.10 -39.07 6.70
N VAL A 470 29.33 -40.08 6.28
CA VAL A 470 29.69 -41.49 6.49
C VAL A 470 31.09 -41.68 5.92
N PRO A 471 32.06 -42.21 6.69
CA PRO A 471 33.38 -42.52 6.14
C PRO A 471 33.19 -43.46 4.96
N GLN A 472 33.72 -43.07 3.79
CA GLN A 472 33.76 -43.99 2.66
C GLN A 472 34.58 -45.21 3.08
N VAL A 473 33.91 -46.36 3.13
CA VAL A 473 34.57 -47.66 3.24
C VAL A 473 35.50 -47.79 2.05
N PRO A 474 36.78 -48.18 2.23
CA PRO A 474 37.67 -48.42 1.11
C PRO A 474 37.07 -49.52 0.25
N THR A 475 36.75 -49.19 -1.00
CA THR A 475 36.39 -50.17 -2.02
C THR A 475 37.61 -51.05 -2.27
N GLU A 476 37.51 -52.31 -1.87
CA GLU A 476 38.40 -53.37 -2.34
C GLU A 476 38.37 -53.43 -3.87
N ASP A 477 39.59 -53.40 -4.41
CA ASP A 477 39.94 -53.55 -5.81
C ASP A 477 39.44 -54.92 -6.32
N THR A 478 38.36 -54.92 -7.09
CA THR A 478 37.97 -56.06 -7.91
C THR A 478 37.94 -55.60 -9.36
N GLY A 479 38.85 -56.17 -10.14
CA GLY A 479 39.17 -55.81 -11.52
C GLY A 479 38.02 -56.00 -12.52
N PRO A 480 38.26 -55.66 -13.80
CA PRO A 480 37.20 -55.38 -14.75
C PRO A 480 36.60 -56.66 -15.31
N VAL A 481 35.30 -56.85 -15.09
CA VAL A 481 34.50 -57.80 -15.88
C VAL A 481 33.85 -57.03 -17.02
N GLN A 482 34.35 -57.30 -18.23
CA GLN A 482 33.70 -56.94 -19.48
C GLN A 482 32.37 -57.69 -19.60
N ALA A 483 31.27 -56.96 -19.82
CA ALA A 483 30.04 -57.54 -20.34
C ALA A 483 29.41 -56.60 -21.36
N THR A 484 29.19 -57.17 -22.53
CA THR A 484 28.67 -56.61 -23.77
C THR A 484 27.17 -56.31 -23.73
N PHE A 485 26.79 -55.23 -24.45
CA PHE A 485 25.48 -54.72 -24.90
C PHE A 485 24.38 -55.77 -25.25
N PRO A 486 23.06 -55.42 -25.22
CA PRO A 486 22.44 -54.70 -26.34
C PRO A 486 21.40 -53.61 -26.00
N VAL A 487 21.08 -52.89 -27.07
CA VAL A 487 20.29 -51.67 -27.28
C VAL A 487 18.76 -51.90 -27.22
N GLY A 488 18.04 -50.90 -26.69
CA GLY A 488 16.60 -50.64 -26.86
C GLY A 488 16.19 -49.57 -25.85
N GLY A 489 15.64 -48.39 -26.16
CA GLY A 489 14.65 -48.02 -27.16
C GLY A 489 13.32 -47.72 -26.43
N PHE A 490 12.78 -46.50 -26.61
CA PHE A 490 11.48 -45.93 -26.15
C PHE A 490 11.44 -45.16 -24.82
N GLN A 491 10.54 -44.20 -24.61
CA GLN A 491 10.05 -43.01 -25.34
C GLN A 491 9.18 -42.25 -24.31
N LEU A 492 9.11 -40.94 -24.45
CA LEU A 492 8.43 -39.99 -23.58
C LEU A 492 6.90 -40.17 -23.52
N HIS A 493 6.32 -39.92 -22.34
CA HIS A 493 5.06 -39.19 -22.18
C HIS A 493 5.19 -38.22 -21.00
#